data_AF-A0A7X8V969-F1
#
_entry.id   AF-A0A7X8V969-F1
#
_cell.length_a   1.000
_cell.length_b   1.000
_cell.length_c   1.000
_cell.angle_alpha   90.00
_cell.angle_beta   90.00
_cell.angle_gamma   90.00
#
_symmetry.space_group_name_H-M   'P 1'
#
loop_
_entity.id
_entity.type
_entity.pdbx_description
1 polymer ?
#
loop_
_entity_poly.entity_id
_entity_poly.type
_entity_poly.pdbx_seq_one_letter_code
_entity_poly.pdbx_strand_id
1 'polypeptide(L)'
;MYRSKIKINEVWYSKDEIIWNKALDEYWNRVKEDNKSQLDVEYKMDKIKADDIKDLSVDGFCSFITKDYFKWKFNLRDCKSFQKKFYSYYVEGKRLCSLEEIKNKLFSFDVTNIRQGLEIVTEIHCMQVIAGSGLLAVLFPDYYGTIDRFVIRSLQQIDGMQEHQRILNINQSAPTIDDGIFLIELMAQKATELNKLFNKNRWRPRDIDKVLWALREDEKALHFNGVNSAKKDEKQYELPTRINSYIIEDLKYNFYLYLKSKGRSEERIKEDCSWAFTHYNHYIGIDFWDSFKSEEKIKKCYQCFYEVALNGGFTGKGVKDPKGYAASYISSVKRLKDFFDEKYNGVENYLKLMQ
;
A
#
# COMPACT_ATOMS: atom_id res chain seq x y z
N MET A 1 -21.57 7.11 -15.57
CA MET A 1 -22.33 7.45 -14.35
C MET A 1 -21.47 8.42 -13.56
N TYR A 2 -21.90 9.67 -13.40
CA TYR A 2 -21.14 10.72 -12.72
C TYR A 2 -21.02 10.36 -11.23
N ARG A 3 -19.83 9.97 -10.78
CA ARG A 3 -19.54 9.82 -9.33
C ARG A 3 -19.82 11.18 -8.69
N SER A 4 -20.73 11.26 -7.72
CA SER A 4 -20.71 12.38 -6.78
C SER A 4 -19.39 12.28 -6.03
N LYS A 5 -18.38 13.04 -6.46
CA LYS A 5 -17.03 13.04 -5.88
C LYS A 5 -17.07 13.76 -4.53
N ILE A 6 -17.70 13.13 -3.53
CA ILE A 6 -17.60 13.57 -2.14
C ILE A 6 -16.12 13.50 -1.79
N LYS A 7 -15.53 14.63 -1.40
CA LYS A 7 -14.10 14.69 -1.03
C LYS A 7 -13.92 14.30 0.42
N ILE A 8 -12.78 13.68 0.76
CA ILE A 8 -12.51 13.30 2.15
C ILE A 8 -12.55 14.50 3.10
N ASN A 9 -12.07 15.67 2.66
CA ASN A 9 -12.14 16.92 3.43
C ASN A 9 -13.58 17.34 3.76
N GLU A 10 -14.50 17.19 2.82
CA GLU A 10 -15.92 17.52 3.00
C GLU A 10 -16.58 16.59 4.02
N VAL A 11 -16.24 15.29 3.97
CA VAL A 11 -16.78 14.31 4.92
C VAL A 11 -16.19 14.51 6.30
N TRP A 12 -14.86 14.68 6.39
CA TRP A 12 -14.16 14.70 7.67
C TRP A 12 -14.67 15.79 8.61
N TYR A 13 -15.03 16.96 8.07
CA TYR A 13 -15.59 18.08 8.84
C TYR A 13 -17.12 18.16 8.80
N SER A 14 -17.79 17.23 8.12
CA SER A 14 -19.24 17.23 8.00
C SER A 14 -19.90 16.97 9.35
N LYS A 15 -20.91 17.79 9.65
CA LYS A 15 -21.86 17.58 10.76
C LYS A 15 -23.16 16.93 10.33
N ASP A 16 -23.21 16.40 9.11
CA ASP A 16 -24.36 15.71 8.54
C ASP A 16 -24.09 14.20 8.47
N GLU A 17 -24.89 13.42 9.22
CA GLU A 17 -24.80 11.95 9.26
C GLU A 17 -25.06 11.32 7.88
N ILE A 18 -25.88 11.97 7.03
CA ILE A 18 -26.19 11.49 5.69
C ILE A 18 -24.93 11.49 4.81
N ILE A 19 -24.05 12.48 4.96
CA ILE A 19 -22.79 12.56 4.21
C ILE A 19 -21.86 11.43 4.63
N TRP A 20 -21.75 11.17 5.94
CA TRP A 20 -20.95 10.07 6.47
C TRP A 20 -21.47 8.69 6.04
N ASN A 21 -22.79 8.49 6.05
CA ASN A 21 -23.39 7.25 5.57
C ASN A 21 -23.15 7.02 4.08
N LYS A 22 -23.32 8.05 3.24
CA LYS A 22 -23.00 7.97 1.82
C LYS A 22 -21.54 7.61 1.60
N ALA A 23 -20.63 8.24 2.34
CA ALA A 23 -19.20 7.94 2.27
C ALA A 23 -18.86 6.49 2.67
N LEU A 24 -19.56 5.96 3.67
CA LEU A 24 -19.41 4.56 4.07
C LEU A 24 -20.00 3.61 3.02
N ASP A 25 -21.13 3.95 2.41
CA ASP A 25 -21.73 3.16 1.33
C ASP A 25 -20.84 3.11 0.07
N GLU A 26 -20.10 4.19 -0.21
CA GLU A 26 -19.12 4.22 -1.31
C GLU A 26 -18.02 3.17 -1.19
N TYR A 27 -17.74 2.68 0.03
CA TYR A 27 -16.84 1.55 0.23
C TYR A 27 -17.28 0.32 -0.58
N TRP A 28 -18.55 -0.07 -0.45
CA TRP A 28 -19.08 -1.24 -1.14
C TRP A 28 -19.20 -1.03 -2.64
N ASN A 29 -19.51 0.19 -3.08
CA ASN A 29 -19.48 0.53 -4.50
C ASN A 29 -18.07 0.36 -5.07
N ARG A 30 -17.07 0.85 -4.35
CA ARG A 30 -15.68 0.78 -4.79
C ARG A 30 -15.12 -0.64 -4.77
N VAL A 31 -15.45 -1.46 -3.78
CA VAL A 31 -15.08 -2.89 -3.77
C VAL A 31 -15.69 -3.61 -4.99
N LYS A 32 -16.96 -3.34 -5.32
CA LYS A 32 -17.64 -3.92 -6.50
C LYS A 32 -16.97 -3.52 -7.81
N GLU A 33 -16.54 -2.26 -7.93
CA GLU A 33 -15.90 -1.73 -9.15
C GLU A 33 -14.45 -2.20 -9.29
N ASP A 34 -13.65 -2.10 -8.23
CA ASP A 34 -12.21 -2.36 -8.28
C ASP A 34 -11.90 -3.86 -8.28
N ASN A 35 -12.70 -4.67 -7.57
CA ASN A 35 -12.41 -6.09 -7.34
C ASN A 35 -13.69 -6.94 -7.30
N LYS A 36 -14.46 -6.95 -8.40
CA LYS A 36 -15.73 -7.70 -8.51
C LYS A 36 -15.63 -9.18 -8.09
N SER A 37 -14.48 -9.82 -8.33
CA SER A 37 -14.21 -11.22 -7.94
C SER A 37 -13.81 -11.42 -6.47
N GLN A 38 -13.64 -10.35 -5.69
CA GLN A 38 -13.34 -10.39 -4.25
C GLN A 38 -14.51 -9.92 -3.38
N LEU A 39 -15.65 -9.54 -3.96
CA LEU A 39 -16.80 -9.05 -3.20
C LEU A 39 -17.30 -10.06 -2.15
N ASP A 40 -17.34 -11.34 -2.51
CA ASP A 40 -17.72 -12.42 -1.57
C ASP A 40 -16.72 -12.57 -0.43
N VAL A 41 -15.43 -12.34 -0.70
CA VAL A 41 -14.38 -12.34 0.32
C VAL A 41 -14.57 -11.15 1.25
N GLU A 42 -14.84 -9.95 0.72
CA GLU A 42 -15.10 -8.77 1.54
C GLU A 42 -16.32 -8.95 2.46
N TYR A 43 -17.44 -9.46 1.93
CA TYR A 43 -18.62 -9.77 2.73
C TYR A 43 -18.37 -10.84 3.78
N LYS A 44 -17.55 -11.85 3.47
CA LYS A 44 -17.16 -12.86 4.44
C LYS A 44 -16.37 -12.23 5.58
N MET A 45 -15.39 -11.38 5.26
CA MET A 45 -14.51 -10.77 6.25
C MET A 45 -15.25 -9.76 7.13
N ASP A 46 -16.22 -9.03 6.58
CA ASP A 46 -17.04 -8.06 7.32
C ASP A 46 -17.96 -8.70 8.37
N LYS A 47 -18.25 -10.00 8.22
CA LYS A 47 -19.15 -10.76 9.10
C LYS A 47 -18.42 -11.62 10.14
N ILE A 48 -17.09 -11.60 10.16
CA ILE A 48 -16.31 -12.37 11.12
C ILE A 48 -16.63 -11.91 12.54
N LYS A 49 -16.76 -12.88 13.44
CA LYS A 49 -16.78 -12.63 14.89
C LYS A 49 -15.50 -13.17 15.50
N ALA A 50 -14.92 -12.41 16.43
CA ALA A 50 -13.70 -12.82 17.12
C ALA A 50 -13.83 -14.21 17.77
N ASP A 51 -14.97 -14.49 18.41
CA ASP A 51 -15.21 -15.76 19.09
C ASP A 51 -15.18 -16.96 18.13
N ASP A 52 -15.73 -16.80 16.92
CA ASP A 52 -15.70 -17.86 15.90
C ASP A 52 -14.26 -18.23 15.50
N ILE A 53 -13.35 -17.24 15.50
CA ILE A 53 -11.93 -17.44 15.18
C ILE A 53 -11.14 -17.94 16.40
N LYS A 54 -11.52 -17.48 17.59
CA LYS A 54 -10.94 -17.90 18.88
C LYS A 54 -11.12 -19.40 19.11
N ASP A 55 -12.30 -19.93 18.77
CA ASP A 55 -12.65 -21.33 19.01
C ASP A 55 -12.04 -22.31 18.00
N LEU A 56 -11.39 -21.82 16.94
CA LEU A 56 -10.69 -22.67 15.97
C LEU A 56 -9.52 -23.41 16.63
N SER A 57 -9.21 -24.63 16.19
CA SER A 57 -7.90 -25.24 16.49
C SER A 57 -6.75 -24.41 15.89
N VAL A 58 -5.50 -24.67 16.28
CA VAL A 58 -4.34 -24.01 15.65
C VAL A 58 -4.29 -24.23 14.13
N ASP A 59 -4.68 -25.41 13.64
CA ASP A 59 -4.81 -25.69 12.22
C ASP A 59 -5.93 -24.88 11.56
N GLY A 60 -7.07 -24.75 12.25
CA GLY A 60 -8.17 -23.90 11.82
C GLY A 60 -7.75 -22.43 11.72
N PHE A 61 -7.04 -21.91 12.72
CA PHE A 61 -6.50 -20.56 12.72
C PHE A 61 -5.46 -20.35 11.62
N CYS A 62 -4.57 -21.32 11.39
CA CYS A 62 -3.63 -21.33 10.27
C CYS A 62 -4.36 -21.25 8.92
N SER A 63 -5.42 -22.05 8.76
CA SER A 63 -6.26 -22.03 7.56
C SER A 63 -6.98 -20.69 7.39
N PHE A 64 -7.49 -20.10 8.48
CA PHE A 64 -8.12 -18.78 8.47
C PHE A 64 -7.13 -17.70 7.99
N ILE A 65 -5.95 -17.60 8.62
CA ILE A 65 -4.95 -16.61 8.26
C ILE A 65 -4.54 -16.75 6.78
N THR A 66 -4.26 -17.98 6.34
CA THR A 66 -3.71 -18.19 5.00
C THR A 66 -4.77 -18.18 3.89
N LYS A 67 -5.94 -18.79 4.10
CA LYS A 67 -6.95 -18.98 3.04
C LYS A 67 -8.00 -17.90 2.99
N ASP A 68 -8.26 -17.21 4.10
CA ASP A 68 -9.26 -16.16 4.19
C ASP A 68 -8.59 -14.79 4.31
N TYR A 69 -7.86 -14.57 5.41
CA TYR A 69 -7.30 -13.26 5.72
C TYR A 69 -6.27 -12.78 4.67
N PHE A 70 -5.30 -13.61 4.27
CA PHE A 70 -4.32 -13.21 3.26
C PHE A 70 -4.92 -13.02 1.86
N LYS A 71 -6.00 -13.73 1.53
CA LYS A 71 -6.70 -13.51 0.25
C LYS A 71 -7.46 -12.20 0.24
N TRP A 72 -8.00 -11.82 1.39
CA TRP A 72 -8.64 -10.53 1.60
C TRP A 72 -7.64 -9.38 1.56
N LYS A 73 -6.55 -9.48 2.35
CA LYS A 73 -5.64 -8.36 2.57
C LYS A 73 -4.69 -8.09 1.40
N PHE A 74 -4.31 -9.12 0.64
CA PHE A 74 -3.26 -9.02 -0.37
C PHE A 74 -3.76 -9.32 -1.78
N ASN A 75 -3.16 -8.69 -2.78
CA ASN A 75 -3.36 -9.08 -4.17
C ASN A 75 -2.88 -10.52 -4.42
N LEU A 76 -3.30 -11.14 -5.53
CA LEU A 76 -3.01 -12.56 -5.82
C LEU A 76 -1.51 -12.92 -5.81
N ARG A 77 -0.63 -12.02 -6.27
CA ARG A 77 0.81 -12.27 -6.32
C ARG A 77 1.39 -12.27 -4.90
N ASP A 78 1.07 -11.23 -4.13
CA ASP A 78 1.56 -11.08 -2.77
C ASP A 78 0.96 -12.16 -1.87
N CYS A 79 -0.33 -12.46 -2.00
CA CYS A 79 -1.01 -13.51 -1.26
C CYS A 79 -0.26 -14.86 -1.32
N LYS A 80 0.14 -15.31 -2.52
CA LYS A 80 0.93 -16.55 -2.69
C LYS A 80 2.29 -16.48 -2.00
N SER A 81 2.96 -15.33 -2.07
CA SER A 81 4.25 -15.10 -1.42
C SER A 81 4.14 -15.17 0.11
N PHE A 82 3.15 -14.48 0.68
CA PHE A 82 2.88 -14.49 2.12
C PHE A 82 2.45 -15.87 2.61
N GLN A 83 1.56 -16.56 1.88
CA GLN A 83 1.18 -17.94 2.17
C GLN A 83 2.42 -18.84 2.22
N LYS A 84 3.29 -18.80 1.19
CA LYS A 84 4.50 -19.63 1.15
C LYS A 84 5.43 -19.36 2.35
N LYS A 85 5.67 -18.08 2.69
CA LYS A 85 6.47 -17.71 3.86
C LYS A 85 5.87 -18.22 5.16
N PHE A 86 4.56 -18.07 5.33
CA PHE A 86 3.83 -18.53 6.50
C PHE A 86 3.89 -20.06 6.64
N TYR A 87 3.57 -20.80 5.58
CA TYR A 87 3.61 -22.27 5.58
C TYR A 87 5.02 -22.80 5.86
N SER A 88 6.05 -22.22 5.24
CA SER A 88 7.41 -22.66 5.46
C SER A 88 7.87 -22.43 6.90
N TYR A 89 7.50 -21.30 7.50
CA TYR A 89 7.86 -21.01 8.88
C TYR A 89 7.10 -21.87 9.91
N TYR A 90 5.77 -21.93 9.80
CA TYR A 90 4.94 -22.56 10.84
C TYR A 90 4.69 -24.04 10.62
N VAL A 91 4.42 -24.46 9.38
CA VAL A 91 4.04 -25.85 9.07
C VAL A 91 5.27 -26.70 8.79
N GLU A 92 6.08 -26.33 7.79
CA GLU A 92 7.31 -27.09 7.47
C GLU A 92 8.34 -26.99 8.61
N GLY A 93 8.45 -25.80 9.22
CA GLY A 93 9.31 -25.55 10.37
C GLY A 93 8.81 -26.16 11.69
N LYS A 94 7.64 -26.82 11.70
CA LYS A 94 7.02 -27.44 12.89
C LYS A 94 6.88 -26.47 14.09
N ARG A 95 6.43 -25.23 13.83
CA ARG A 95 6.29 -24.15 14.82
C ARG A 95 4.83 -23.84 15.18
N LEU A 96 3.91 -24.79 15.00
CA LEU A 96 2.49 -24.59 15.28
C LEU A 96 2.24 -24.21 16.75
N CYS A 97 3.00 -24.76 17.71
CA CYS A 97 2.87 -24.37 19.12
C CYS A 97 3.10 -22.86 19.34
N SER A 98 4.11 -22.28 18.68
CA SER A 98 4.32 -20.82 18.78
C SER A 98 3.19 -20.01 18.13
N LEU A 99 2.57 -20.53 17.06
CA LEU A 99 1.41 -19.87 16.46
C LEU A 99 0.20 -19.94 17.38
N GLU A 100 0.02 -21.06 18.08
CA GLU A 100 -1.02 -21.24 19.09
C GLU A 100 -0.82 -20.30 20.29
N GLU A 101 0.41 -20.12 20.77
CA GLU A 101 0.74 -19.13 21.80
C GLU A 101 0.38 -17.72 21.36
N ILE A 102 0.75 -17.32 20.13
CA ILE A 102 0.39 -16.00 19.59
C ILE A 102 -1.13 -15.85 19.46
N LYS A 103 -1.83 -16.90 18.97
CA LYS A 103 -3.30 -16.92 18.91
C LYS A 103 -3.91 -16.73 20.30
N ASN A 104 -3.42 -17.44 21.32
CA ASN A 104 -3.93 -17.33 22.68
C ASN A 104 -3.74 -15.91 23.22
N LYS A 105 -2.56 -15.31 23.03
CA LYS A 105 -2.31 -13.89 23.36
C LYS A 105 -3.31 -12.96 22.64
N LEU A 106 -3.53 -13.18 21.34
CA LEU A 106 -4.41 -12.37 20.49
C LEU A 106 -5.87 -12.38 20.95
N PHE A 107 -6.32 -13.41 21.65
CA PHE A 107 -7.70 -13.49 22.16
C PHE A 107 -7.82 -13.35 23.68
N SER A 108 -6.71 -13.09 24.38
CA SER A 108 -6.68 -12.90 25.84
C SER A 108 -6.19 -11.53 26.28
N PHE A 109 -5.69 -10.71 25.35
CA PHE A 109 -5.19 -9.36 25.68
C PHE A 109 -6.34 -8.39 25.94
N ASP A 110 -6.02 -7.27 26.59
CA ASP A 110 -6.97 -6.16 26.73
C ASP A 110 -7.14 -5.48 25.36
N VAL A 111 -8.30 -5.69 24.73
CA VAL A 111 -8.62 -5.18 23.39
C VAL A 111 -8.56 -3.66 23.30
N THR A 112 -8.61 -2.94 24.42
CA THR A 112 -8.44 -1.48 24.45
C THR A 112 -6.97 -1.05 24.38
N ASN A 113 -6.03 -1.96 24.66
CA ASN A 113 -4.60 -1.72 24.58
C ASN A 113 -4.08 -1.90 23.15
N ILE A 114 -4.13 -0.81 22.38
CA ILE A 114 -3.73 -0.77 20.97
C ILE A 114 -2.28 -1.23 20.77
N ARG A 115 -1.35 -0.79 21.64
CA ARG A 115 0.07 -1.18 21.56
C ARG A 115 0.22 -2.69 21.67
N GLN A 116 -0.35 -3.29 22.71
CA GLN A 116 -0.28 -4.71 22.96
C GLN A 116 -0.88 -5.51 21.80
N GLY A 117 -2.05 -5.08 21.30
CA GLY A 117 -2.67 -5.72 20.12
C GLY A 117 -1.75 -5.72 18.90
N LEU A 118 -1.13 -4.57 18.59
CA LEU A 118 -0.19 -4.44 17.46
C LEU A 118 1.08 -5.28 17.66
N GLU A 119 1.65 -5.28 18.87
CA GLU A 119 2.82 -6.09 19.21
C GLU A 119 2.52 -7.57 18.96
N ILE A 120 1.41 -8.09 19.51
CA ILE A 120 0.99 -9.49 19.36
C ILE A 120 0.82 -9.88 17.88
N VAL A 121 0.08 -9.09 17.09
CA VAL A 121 -0.13 -9.47 15.67
C VAL A 121 1.15 -9.39 14.85
N THR A 122 2.11 -8.53 15.23
CA THR A 122 3.42 -8.49 14.57
C THR A 122 4.36 -9.62 14.99
N GLU A 123 4.04 -10.38 16.05
CA GLU A 123 4.71 -11.65 16.35
C GLU A 123 4.38 -12.73 15.30
N ILE A 124 3.25 -12.62 14.60
CA ILE A 124 2.91 -13.53 13.51
C ILE A 124 3.93 -13.35 12.39
N HIS A 125 4.66 -14.42 12.05
CA HIS A 125 5.68 -14.38 11.02
C HIS A 125 5.12 -13.80 9.72
N CYS A 126 5.89 -12.92 9.10
CA CYS A 126 5.55 -12.12 7.91
C CYS A 126 4.44 -11.07 8.07
N MET A 127 3.86 -10.87 9.26
CA MET A 127 2.86 -9.84 9.52
C MET A 127 3.49 -8.56 10.10
N GLN A 128 3.43 -7.46 9.34
CA GLN A 128 3.84 -6.12 9.80
C GLN A 128 2.61 -5.27 10.14
N VAL A 129 2.79 -4.07 10.69
CA VAL A 129 1.70 -3.17 11.14
C VAL A 129 0.55 -3.02 10.13
N ILE A 130 0.83 -2.85 8.83
CA ILE A 130 -0.22 -2.76 7.79
C ILE A 130 -1.09 -4.02 7.72
N ALA A 131 -0.45 -5.19 7.80
CA ALA A 131 -1.15 -6.48 7.78
C ALA A 131 -1.71 -6.85 9.16
N GLY A 132 -1.06 -6.48 10.25
CA GLY A 132 -1.51 -6.76 11.62
C GLY A 132 -2.74 -5.95 12.00
N SER A 133 -2.72 -4.65 11.71
CA SER A 133 -3.88 -3.77 11.97
C SER A 133 -5.12 -4.18 11.19
N GLY A 134 -4.96 -4.67 9.94
CA GLY A 134 -6.07 -5.22 9.18
C GLY A 134 -6.69 -6.46 9.84
N LEU A 135 -5.88 -7.31 10.48
CA LEU A 135 -6.37 -8.49 11.20
C LEU A 135 -7.13 -8.05 12.46
N LEU A 136 -6.56 -7.11 13.23
CA LEU A 136 -7.22 -6.55 14.41
C LEU A 136 -8.54 -5.85 14.04
N ALA A 137 -8.58 -5.09 12.95
CA ALA A 137 -9.78 -4.38 12.50
C ALA A 137 -10.91 -5.32 12.02
N VAL A 138 -10.57 -6.53 11.58
CA VAL A 138 -11.55 -7.58 11.26
C VAL A 138 -12.02 -8.28 12.54
N LEU A 139 -11.11 -8.62 13.46
CA LEU A 139 -11.46 -9.35 14.68
C LEU A 139 -12.18 -8.47 15.71
N PHE A 140 -11.72 -7.22 15.86
CA PHE A 140 -12.12 -6.28 16.90
C PHE A 140 -12.50 -4.91 16.29
N PRO A 141 -13.51 -4.86 15.41
CA PRO A 141 -13.83 -3.67 14.60
C PRO A 141 -14.20 -2.44 15.44
N ASP A 142 -14.72 -2.64 16.66
CA ASP A 142 -15.10 -1.58 17.59
C ASP A 142 -13.89 -0.83 18.18
N TYR A 143 -12.70 -1.44 18.13
CA TYR A 143 -11.48 -0.91 18.75
C TYR A 143 -10.39 -0.59 17.72
N TYR A 144 -10.41 -1.23 16.55
CA TYR A 144 -9.34 -1.13 15.56
C TYR A 144 -9.83 -0.75 14.17
N GLY A 145 -9.07 0.13 13.53
CA GLY A 145 -9.16 0.41 12.10
C GLY A 145 -7.93 -0.13 11.37
N THR A 146 -8.10 -0.49 10.10
CA THR A 146 -7.03 -0.96 9.23
C THR A 146 -6.11 0.19 8.89
N ILE A 147 -4.81 -0.02 9.12
CA ILE A 147 -3.78 0.85 8.59
C ILE A 147 -3.34 0.28 7.25
N ASP A 148 -3.50 1.07 6.21
CA ASP A 148 -2.86 0.80 4.93
C ASP A 148 -2.42 2.11 4.28
N ARG A 149 -1.64 2.00 3.20
CA ARG A 149 -1.12 3.15 2.47
C ARG A 149 -2.21 4.10 1.96
N PHE A 150 -3.41 3.59 1.65
CA PHE A 150 -4.51 4.39 1.14
C PHE A 150 -5.23 5.16 2.24
N VAL A 151 -5.39 4.54 3.42
CA VAL A 151 -5.90 5.22 4.62
C VAL A 151 -4.94 6.34 5.01
N ILE A 152 -3.63 6.07 5.07
CA ILE A 152 -2.61 7.08 5.40
C ILE A 152 -2.64 8.24 4.39
N ARG A 153 -2.69 7.94 3.08
CA ARG A 153 -2.80 8.98 2.04
C ARG A 153 -4.06 9.81 2.16
N SER A 154 -5.19 9.19 2.46
CA SER A 154 -6.46 9.92 2.61
C SER A 154 -6.39 10.87 3.80
N LEU A 155 -5.79 10.45 4.91
CA LEU A 155 -5.52 11.32 6.06
C LEU A 155 -4.58 12.49 5.73
N GLN A 156 -3.56 12.25 4.89
CA GLN A 156 -2.65 13.31 4.41
C GLN A 156 -3.33 14.36 3.51
N GLN A 157 -4.53 14.08 3.00
CA GLN A 157 -5.31 15.00 2.16
C GLN A 157 -6.31 15.85 2.94
N ILE A 158 -6.41 15.63 4.27
CA ILE A 158 -7.34 16.37 5.11
C ILE A 158 -6.63 17.64 5.60
N ASP A 159 -7.11 18.77 5.13
CA ASP A 159 -6.55 20.08 5.47
C ASP A 159 -6.95 20.49 6.88
N GLY A 160 -6.08 21.21 7.59
CA GLY A 160 -6.42 21.82 8.89
C GLY A 160 -6.46 20.86 10.08
N MET A 161 -6.05 19.60 9.92
CA MET A 161 -5.87 18.69 11.05
C MET A 161 -4.71 19.15 11.94
N GLN A 162 -4.91 19.12 13.26
CA GLN A 162 -3.86 19.43 14.22
C GLN A 162 -2.67 18.46 14.07
N GLU A 163 -2.95 17.21 13.72
CA GLU A 163 -1.97 16.13 13.60
C GLU A 163 -1.34 16.04 12.21
N HIS A 164 -1.68 16.93 11.28
CA HIS A 164 -1.33 16.83 9.86
C HIS A 164 0.18 16.64 9.65
N GLN A 165 1.02 17.40 10.35
CA GLN A 165 2.48 17.29 10.24
C GLN A 165 3.00 15.92 10.70
N ARG A 166 2.38 15.31 11.72
CA ARG A 166 2.74 13.94 12.16
C ARG A 166 2.36 12.93 11.09
N ILE A 167 1.16 13.05 10.50
CA ILE A 167 0.66 12.15 9.46
C ILE A 167 1.53 12.21 8.19
N LEU A 168 2.02 13.40 7.81
CA LEU A 168 2.94 13.57 6.66
C LEU A 168 4.28 12.83 6.83
N ASN A 169 4.74 12.67 8.08
CA ASN A 169 6.01 12.02 8.39
C ASN A 169 5.91 10.49 8.48
N ILE A 170 4.70 9.92 8.42
CA ILE A 170 4.51 8.47 8.50
C ILE A 170 4.97 7.80 7.19
N ASN A 171 5.80 6.76 7.33
CA ASN A 171 6.17 5.92 6.20
C ASN A 171 4.97 5.07 5.76
N GLN A 172 4.34 5.44 4.63
CA GLN A 172 3.14 4.78 4.10
C GLN A 172 3.32 3.29 3.78
N SER A 173 4.56 2.84 3.53
CA SER A 173 4.85 1.45 3.15
C SER A 173 5.27 0.58 4.32
N ALA A 174 5.77 1.19 5.39
CA ALA A 174 6.28 0.50 6.57
C ALA A 174 6.10 1.37 7.82
N PRO A 175 4.85 1.63 8.25
CA PRO A 175 4.58 2.36 9.48
C PRO A 175 5.10 1.57 10.69
N THR A 176 5.64 2.30 11.66
CA THR A 176 6.07 1.74 12.95
C THR A 176 4.85 1.37 13.82
N ILE A 177 5.09 0.67 14.94
CA ILE A 177 4.03 0.42 15.93
C ILE A 177 3.49 1.73 16.48
N ASP A 178 4.35 2.73 16.75
CA ASP A 178 3.93 4.02 17.26
C ASP A 178 3.11 4.83 16.24
N ASP A 179 3.45 4.72 14.95
CA ASP A 179 2.60 5.26 13.87
C ASP A 179 1.25 4.56 13.85
N GLY A 180 1.23 3.24 14.04
CA GLY A 180 0.01 2.46 14.04
C GLY A 180 -0.91 2.78 15.22
N ILE A 181 -0.34 2.89 16.42
CA ILE A 181 -1.08 3.33 17.62
C ILE A 181 -1.78 4.66 17.34
N PHE A 182 -1.00 5.63 16.87
CA PHE A 182 -1.50 6.96 16.59
C PHE A 182 -2.63 6.99 15.54
N LEU A 183 -2.49 6.23 14.45
CA LEU A 183 -3.52 6.18 13.41
C LEU A 183 -4.80 5.48 13.88
N ILE A 184 -4.69 4.42 14.67
CA ILE A 184 -5.87 3.74 15.25
C ILE A 184 -6.56 4.65 16.26
N GLU A 185 -5.80 5.33 17.14
CA GLU A 185 -6.33 6.31 18.08
C GLU A 185 -7.06 7.44 17.37
N LEU A 186 -6.50 7.96 16.27
CA LEU A 186 -7.13 8.99 15.45
C LEU A 186 -8.49 8.53 14.89
N MET A 187 -8.57 7.30 14.38
CA MET A 187 -9.84 6.72 13.89
C MET A 187 -10.83 6.48 15.04
N ALA A 188 -10.37 6.05 16.21
CA ALA A 188 -11.21 5.84 17.39
C ALA A 188 -11.76 7.16 17.96
N GLN A 189 -10.94 8.21 18.00
CA GLN A 189 -11.36 9.55 18.37
C GLN A 189 -12.41 10.07 17.39
N LYS A 190 -12.21 9.86 16.08
CA LYS A 190 -13.19 10.28 15.08
C LYS A 190 -14.51 9.53 15.21
N ALA A 191 -14.47 8.21 15.40
CA ALA A 191 -15.66 7.41 15.65
C ALA A 191 -16.43 7.90 16.89
N THR A 192 -15.71 8.22 17.97
CA THR A 192 -16.27 8.78 19.22
C THR A 192 -16.92 10.15 18.97
N GLU A 193 -16.25 11.03 18.22
CA GLU A 193 -16.77 12.33 17.82
C GLU A 193 -18.11 12.20 17.08
N LEU A 194 -18.19 11.31 16.07
CA LEU A 194 -19.42 11.09 15.28
C LEU A 194 -20.54 10.49 16.13
N ASN A 195 -20.22 9.52 16.98
CA ASN A 195 -21.18 8.94 17.91
C ASN A 195 -21.77 10.00 18.85
N LYS A 196 -20.95 10.90 19.38
CA LYS A 196 -21.40 12.04 20.18
C LYS A 196 -22.23 13.03 19.36
N LEU A 197 -21.77 13.37 18.16
CA LEU A 197 -22.41 14.36 17.30
C LEU A 197 -23.80 13.93 16.83
N PHE A 198 -23.98 12.65 16.51
CA PHE A 198 -25.24 12.10 16.00
C PHE A 198 -26.09 11.41 17.08
N ASN A 199 -25.63 11.41 18.33
CA ASN A 199 -26.27 10.69 19.44
C ASN A 199 -26.50 9.21 19.12
N LYS A 200 -25.44 8.52 18.70
CA LYS A 200 -25.40 7.10 18.33
C LYS A 200 -24.21 6.40 19.01
N ASN A 201 -24.15 5.09 18.89
CA ASN A 201 -23.03 4.24 19.36
C ASN A 201 -22.58 3.25 18.27
N ARG A 202 -22.77 3.60 17.00
CA ARG A 202 -22.60 2.68 15.86
C ARG A 202 -21.31 2.90 15.08
N TRP A 203 -20.71 4.09 15.15
CA TRP A 203 -19.50 4.40 14.41
C TRP A 203 -18.33 3.74 15.11
N ARG A 204 -17.59 2.94 14.36
CA ARG A 204 -16.43 2.20 14.84
C ARG A 204 -15.17 2.67 14.11
N PRO A 205 -13.97 2.49 14.69
CA PRO A 205 -12.72 2.74 13.98
C PRO A 205 -12.66 2.06 12.60
N ARG A 206 -13.21 0.84 12.49
CA ARG A 206 -13.38 0.11 11.22
C ARG A 206 -14.24 0.85 10.20
N ASP A 207 -15.30 1.53 10.61
CA ASP A 207 -16.14 2.29 9.68
C ASP A 207 -15.41 3.55 9.18
N ILE A 208 -14.59 4.17 10.04
CA ILE A 208 -13.74 5.30 9.66
C ILE A 208 -12.66 4.85 8.65
N ASP A 209 -12.04 3.69 8.86
CA ASP A 209 -11.06 3.15 7.90
C ASP A 209 -11.69 2.92 6.52
N LYS A 210 -12.94 2.45 6.46
CA LYS A 210 -13.65 2.19 5.22
C LYS A 210 -13.98 3.47 4.50
N VAL A 211 -14.41 4.51 5.22
CA VAL A 211 -14.63 5.85 4.66
C VAL A 211 -13.34 6.41 4.08
N LEU A 212 -12.25 6.37 4.84
CA LEU A 212 -10.93 6.84 4.38
C LEU A 212 -10.48 6.06 3.14
N TRP A 213 -10.59 4.74 3.17
CA TRP A 213 -10.24 3.88 2.04
C TRP A 213 -11.12 4.15 0.82
N ALA A 214 -12.44 4.29 0.99
CA ALA A 214 -13.39 4.51 -0.10
C ALA A 214 -13.19 5.85 -0.80
N LEU A 215 -12.92 6.91 -0.01
CA LEU A 215 -12.74 8.27 -0.49
C LEU A 215 -11.30 8.59 -0.86
N ARG A 216 -10.39 7.61 -0.76
CA ARG A 216 -9.03 7.73 -1.26
C ARG A 216 -9.06 8.30 -2.67
N GLU A 217 -8.26 9.31 -2.91
CA GLU A 217 -7.95 9.67 -4.28
C GLU A 217 -7.39 8.45 -4.99
N ASP A 218 -7.94 8.13 -6.17
CA ASP A 218 -7.30 7.17 -7.06
C ASP A 218 -5.83 7.57 -7.19
N GLU A 219 -4.88 6.63 -7.21
CA GLU A 219 -3.44 6.94 -7.41
C GLU A 219 -3.19 7.80 -8.67
N LYS A 220 -4.21 7.91 -9.53
CA LYS A 220 -4.31 8.74 -10.74
C LYS A 220 -4.59 10.23 -10.49
N ALA A 221 -5.16 10.62 -9.34
CA ALA A 221 -5.57 12.01 -9.04
C ALA A 221 -4.50 12.82 -8.29
N LEU A 222 -3.56 12.16 -7.61
CA LEU A 222 -2.46 12.81 -6.89
C LEU A 222 -1.40 13.46 -7.79
N HIS A 223 -1.38 13.16 -9.09
CA HIS A 223 -0.52 13.87 -10.05
C HIS A 223 -1.06 15.25 -10.46
N PHE A 224 -2.26 15.65 -9.99
CA PHE A 224 -2.93 16.88 -10.43
C PHE A 224 -2.94 18.05 -9.42
N ASN A 225 -2.60 17.83 -8.15
CA ASN A 225 -2.77 18.87 -7.11
C ASN A 225 -1.46 19.45 -6.53
N GLY A 226 -0.30 19.06 -7.06
CA GLY A 226 0.96 19.70 -6.75
C GLY A 226 1.24 20.85 -7.72
N VAL A 227 0.97 22.09 -7.29
CA VAL A 227 1.21 23.38 -7.96
C VAL A 227 0.00 23.92 -8.72
N ASN A 228 -0.75 24.82 -8.08
CA ASN A 228 -1.08 26.14 -8.65
C ASN A 228 -1.84 27.03 -7.65
N SER A 229 -1.10 27.92 -6.99
CA SER A 229 -1.61 29.23 -6.61
C SER A 229 -1.24 30.23 -7.72
N ALA A 230 -2.11 30.38 -8.73
CA ALA A 230 -2.34 31.65 -9.46
C ALA A 230 -3.19 31.45 -10.73
N LYS A 231 -4.32 32.17 -10.75
CA LYS A 231 -5.03 32.80 -11.89
C LYS A 231 -5.42 31.97 -13.13
N LYS A 232 -6.76 31.87 -13.29
CA LYS A 232 -7.60 31.89 -14.50
C LYS A 232 -6.89 31.84 -15.86
N ASP A 233 -7.23 30.83 -16.67
CA ASP A 233 -8.06 31.03 -17.85
C ASP A 233 -8.72 29.71 -18.29
N GLU A 234 -10.01 29.79 -18.62
CA GLU A 234 -10.82 28.68 -19.10
C GLU A 234 -10.38 28.27 -20.52
N LYS A 235 -9.96 27.01 -20.65
CA LYS A 235 -10.31 26.18 -21.82
C LYS A 235 -10.38 24.72 -21.39
N GLN A 236 -11.62 24.27 -21.30
CA GLN A 236 -12.06 22.92 -21.05
C GLN A 236 -11.55 22.00 -22.17
N TYR A 237 -10.66 21.06 -21.83
CA TYR A 237 -10.38 19.87 -22.63
C TYR A 237 -10.39 18.65 -21.71
N GLU A 238 -11.15 17.65 -22.11
CA GLU A 238 -11.51 16.45 -21.36
C GLU A 238 -10.36 15.44 -21.21
N LEU A 239 -10.33 14.73 -20.07
CA LEU A 239 -9.41 13.64 -19.69
C LEU A 239 -9.58 12.36 -20.53
N PRO A 240 -8.61 11.41 -20.52
CA PRO A 240 -8.92 10.15 -19.79
C PRO A 240 -7.74 9.43 -19.08
N THR A 241 -7.70 9.59 -17.76
CA THR A 241 -7.57 8.64 -16.61
C THR A 241 -7.44 7.10 -16.74
N ARG A 242 -6.86 6.52 -17.81
CA ARG A 242 -6.52 5.08 -17.90
C ARG A 242 -5.02 4.75 -18.04
N ILE A 243 -4.15 5.75 -18.09
CA ILE A 243 -2.89 5.63 -18.83
C ILE A 243 -1.72 5.04 -17.99
N ASN A 244 -1.65 5.18 -16.66
CA ASN A 244 -0.40 4.93 -15.91
C ASN A 244 0.02 3.47 -15.57
N SER A 245 -0.91 2.53 -15.33
CA SER A 245 -0.54 1.10 -15.21
C SER A 245 -0.17 0.51 -16.58
N TYR A 246 -0.85 0.98 -17.63
CA TYR A 246 -0.45 0.74 -19.00
C TYR A 246 0.88 1.44 -19.30
N ILE A 247 1.20 2.63 -18.78
CA ILE A 247 2.50 3.30 -19.02
C ILE A 247 3.65 2.42 -18.57
N ILE A 248 3.62 1.84 -17.37
CA ILE A 248 4.74 1.01 -16.91
C ILE A 248 4.77 -0.35 -17.62
N GLU A 249 3.62 -0.97 -17.90
CA GLU A 249 3.55 -2.23 -18.65
C GLU A 249 3.94 -2.06 -20.12
N ASP A 250 3.47 -0.99 -20.75
CA ASP A 250 3.82 -0.56 -22.11
C ASP A 250 5.26 -0.08 -22.19
N LEU A 251 5.77 0.64 -21.17
CA LEU A 251 7.18 0.98 -21.06
C LEU A 251 8.04 -0.29 -20.95
N LYS A 252 7.65 -1.26 -20.13
CA LYS A 252 8.35 -2.54 -20.02
C LYS A 252 8.32 -3.31 -21.34
N TYR A 253 7.19 -3.28 -22.05
CA TYR A 253 7.02 -3.92 -23.34
C TYR A 253 7.83 -3.23 -24.46
N ASN A 254 7.78 -1.90 -24.54
CA ASN A 254 8.56 -1.11 -25.50
C ASN A 254 10.05 -1.17 -25.21
N PHE A 255 10.44 -1.21 -23.93
CA PHE A 255 11.81 -1.45 -23.52
C PHE A 255 12.26 -2.87 -23.89
N TYR A 256 11.40 -3.88 -23.71
CA TYR A 256 11.64 -5.25 -24.19
C TYR A 256 11.89 -5.27 -25.71
N LEU A 257 11.03 -4.62 -26.50
CA LEU A 257 11.19 -4.53 -27.96
C LEU A 257 12.46 -3.78 -28.36
N TYR A 258 12.80 -2.71 -27.63
CA TYR A 258 14.04 -1.96 -27.82
C TYR A 258 15.27 -2.85 -27.58
N LEU A 259 15.33 -3.56 -26.46
CA LEU A 259 16.46 -4.45 -26.17
C LEU A 259 16.56 -5.59 -27.19
N LYS A 260 15.42 -6.13 -27.64
CA LYS A 260 15.38 -7.13 -28.73
C LYS A 260 15.92 -6.56 -30.04
N SER A 261 15.56 -5.31 -30.37
CA SER A 261 16.09 -4.61 -31.56
C SER A 261 17.60 -4.34 -31.50
N LYS A 262 18.18 -4.27 -30.29
CA LYS A 262 19.62 -4.15 -30.05
C LYS A 262 20.34 -5.52 -30.03
N GLY A 263 19.67 -6.61 -30.42
CA GLY A 263 20.25 -7.95 -30.53
C GLY A 263 20.48 -8.66 -29.20
N ARG A 264 19.80 -8.23 -28.14
CA ARG A 264 19.97 -8.80 -26.80
C ARG A 264 19.22 -10.14 -26.67
N SER A 265 19.81 -11.10 -25.98
CA SER A 265 19.17 -12.42 -25.80
C SER A 265 17.95 -12.34 -24.88
N GLU A 266 16.96 -13.21 -25.13
CA GLU A 266 15.69 -13.26 -24.38
C GLU A 266 15.89 -13.38 -22.85
N GLU A 267 16.88 -14.17 -22.42
CA GLU A 267 17.23 -14.34 -21.01
C GLU A 267 17.73 -13.04 -20.39
N ARG A 268 18.63 -12.32 -21.08
CA ARG A 268 19.16 -11.03 -20.60
C ARG A 268 18.11 -9.94 -20.62
N ILE A 269 17.19 -9.95 -21.58
CA ILE A 269 16.09 -8.98 -21.62
C ILE A 269 15.20 -9.13 -20.38
N LYS A 270 14.87 -10.36 -19.97
CA LYS A 270 14.07 -10.60 -18.76
C LYS A 270 14.76 -10.06 -17.50
N GLU A 271 16.07 -10.29 -17.37
CA GLU A 271 16.86 -9.72 -16.27
C GLU A 271 16.82 -8.19 -16.29
N ASP A 272 17.02 -7.57 -17.46
CA ASP A 272 17.02 -6.11 -17.58
C ASP A 272 15.65 -5.47 -17.29
N CYS A 273 14.57 -6.07 -17.78
CA CYS A 273 13.21 -5.63 -17.48
C CYS A 273 12.87 -5.80 -15.99
N SER A 274 13.51 -6.74 -15.28
CA SER A 274 13.38 -6.86 -13.84
C SER A 274 14.23 -5.81 -13.11
N TRP A 275 15.51 -5.71 -13.44
CA TRP A 275 16.48 -4.90 -12.71
C TRP A 275 16.30 -3.40 -12.94
N ALA A 276 16.03 -2.96 -14.17
CA ALA A 276 15.86 -1.54 -14.49
C ALA A 276 14.69 -0.88 -13.75
N PHE A 277 13.70 -1.67 -13.32
CA PHE A 277 12.50 -1.23 -12.61
C PHE A 277 12.57 -1.55 -11.11
N THR A 278 13.73 -1.95 -10.59
CA THR A 278 13.85 -2.32 -9.18
C THR A 278 13.59 -1.12 -8.27
N HIS A 279 14.13 0.05 -8.60
CA HIS A 279 13.90 1.27 -7.82
C HIS A 279 12.55 1.94 -8.08
N TYR A 280 11.81 1.48 -9.10
CA TYR A 280 10.38 1.77 -9.22
C TYR A 280 9.58 1.00 -8.16
N ASN A 281 9.92 -0.28 -7.94
CA ASN A 281 9.22 -1.14 -6.98
C ASN A 281 9.69 -0.93 -5.53
N HIS A 282 10.91 -0.41 -5.34
CA HIS A 282 11.53 -0.19 -4.04
C HIS A 282 12.14 1.20 -4.01
N TYR A 283 11.66 2.09 -3.14
CA TYR A 283 12.29 3.39 -3.00
C TYR A 283 13.69 3.24 -2.39
N ILE A 284 14.71 3.72 -3.10
CA ILE A 284 16.13 3.61 -2.68
C ILE A 284 16.77 4.96 -2.32
N GLY A 285 16.00 6.05 -2.24
CA GLY A 285 16.53 7.41 -1.99
C GLY A 285 16.62 8.31 -3.24
N ILE A 286 16.09 7.86 -4.37
CA ILE A 286 15.88 8.67 -5.58
C ILE A 286 14.58 8.22 -6.26
N ASP A 287 13.81 9.18 -6.78
CA ASP A 287 12.60 8.89 -7.57
C ASP A 287 12.96 8.17 -8.89
N PHE A 288 12.08 7.27 -9.32
CA PHE A 288 12.30 6.45 -10.51
C PHE A 288 12.50 7.31 -11.76
N TRP A 289 11.60 8.25 -12.05
CA TRP A 289 11.68 9.08 -13.25
C TRP A 289 12.81 10.09 -13.15
N ASP A 290 13.03 10.65 -11.95
CA ASP A 290 14.12 11.59 -11.69
C ASP A 290 15.51 10.98 -11.93
N SER A 291 15.65 9.66 -11.76
CA SER A 291 16.91 8.95 -11.98
C SER A 291 17.43 9.04 -13.42
N PHE A 292 16.56 9.30 -14.40
CA PHE A 292 16.90 9.31 -15.82
C PHE A 292 17.14 10.71 -16.39
N LYS A 293 16.91 11.78 -15.62
CA LYS A 293 16.97 13.17 -16.13
C LYS A 293 18.38 13.67 -16.44
N SER A 294 19.42 13.07 -15.84
CA SER A 294 20.81 13.44 -16.11
C SER A 294 21.79 12.33 -15.71
N GLU A 295 23.02 12.42 -16.21
CA GLU A 295 24.11 11.53 -15.80
C GLU A 295 24.45 11.66 -14.30
N GLU A 296 24.26 12.84 -13.73
CA GLU A 296 24.42 13.05 -12.29
C GLU A 296 23.37 12.27 -11.50
N LYS A 297 22.12 12.24 -11.97
CA LYS A 297 21.04 11.46 -11.35
C LYS A 297 21.27 9.95 -11.48
N ILE A 298 21.85 9.49 -12.58
CA ILE A 298 22.31 8.09 -12.73
C ILE A 298 23.41 7.74 -11.71
N LYS A 299 24.38 8.64 -11.50
CA LYS A 299 25.42 8.46 -10.46
C LYS A 299 24.82 8.42 -9.06
N LYS A 300 23.86 9.29 -8.76
CA LYS A 300 23.13 9.27 -7.49
C LYS A 300 22.36 7.94 -7.33
N CYS A 301 21.68 7.48 -8.38
CA CYS A 301 21.00 6.19 -8.38
C CYS A 301 21.96 5.02 -8.08
N TYR A 302 23.18 5.05 -8.64
CA TYR A 302 24.22 4.07 -8.30
C TYR A 302 24.59 4.10 -6.81
N GLN A 303 24.80 5.29 -6.25
CA GLN A 303 25.11 5.44 -4.82
C GLN A 303 23.98 4.89 -3.95
N CYS A 304 22.73 5.17 -4.29
CA CYS A 304 21.56 4.62 -3.62
C CYS A 304 21.53 3.08 -3.64
N PHE A 305 21.78 2.44 -4.80
CA PHE A 305 21.86 0.97 -4.86
C PHE A 305 23.05 0.40 -4.08
N TYR A 306 24.16 1.12 -4.03
CA TYR A 306 25.34 0.74 -3.25
C TYR A 306 25.05 0.80 -1.75
N GLU A 307 24.36 1.84 -1.27
CA GLU A 307 23.90 1.95 0.12
C GLU A 307 22.91 0.84 0.46
N VAL A 308 21.97 0.53 -0.44
CA VAL A 308 21.07 -0.63 -0.27
C VAL A 308 21.87 -1.93 -0.11
N ALA A 309 22.93 -2.11 -0.92
CA ALA A 309 23.76 -3.30 -0.86
C ALA A 309 24.56 -3.40 0.45
N LEU A 310 25.12 -2.28 0.93
CA LEU A 310 25.81 -2.21 2.23
C LEU A 310 24.87 -2.60 3.39
N ASN A 311 23.58 -2.30 3.27
CA ASN A 311 22.56 -2.62 4.26
C ASN A 311 21.90 -4.01 4.06
N GLY A 312 22.59 -4.95 3.41
CA GLY A 312 22.10 -6.33 3.22
C GLY A 312 21.20 -6.53 1.99
N GLY A 313 21.21 -5.57 1.06
CA GLY A 313 20.39 -5.62 -0.15
C GLY A 313 18.90 -5.60 0.15
N PHE A 314 18.07 -5.90 -0.84
CA PHE A 314 16.61 -5.96 -0.66
C PHE A 314 16.13 -7.16 0.19
N THR A 315 17.04 -8.04 0.62
CA THR A 315 16.72 -9.25 1.40
C THR A 315 17.18 -9.18 2.86
N GLY A 316 17.94 -8.15 3.23
CA GLY A 316 18.57 -8.03 4.56
C GLY A 316 19.66 -9.06 4.85
N LYS A 317 20.03 -9.90 3.87
CA LYS A 317 21.12 -10.87 3.98
C LYS A 317 22.38 -10.24 3.40
N GLY A 318 23.46 -10.20 4.19
CA GLY A 318 24.71 -9.52 3.83
C GLY A 318 25.13 -9.75 2.38
N VAL A 319 25.38 -8.65 1.65
CA VAL A 319 25.83 -8.67 0.26
C VAL A 319 27.35 -8.77 0.25
N LYS A 320 27.89 -9.88 -0.28
CA LYS A 320 29.35 -10.14 -0.31
C LYS A 320 30.11 -9.13 -1.18
N ASP A 321 29.50 -8.69 -2.28
CA ASP A 321 30.06 -7.67 -3.18
C ASP A 321 29.03 -6.55 -3.43
N PRO A 322 29.01 -5.51 -2.57
CA PRO A 322 28.10 -4.38 -2.71
C PRO A 322 28.29 -3.60 -4.01
N LYS A 323 29.52 -3.54 -4.54
CA LYS A 323 29.82 -2.85 -5.79
C LYS A 323 29.25 -3.61 -6.98
N GLY A 324 29.51 -4.91 -7.07
CA GLY A 324 28.95 -5.76 -8.13
C GLY A 324 27.43 -5.83 -8.08
N TYR A 325 26.85 -5.83 -6.88
CA TYR A 325 25.40 -5.72 -6.69
C TYR A 325 24.84 -4.44 -7.30
N ALA A 326 25.36 -3.27 -6.91
CA ALA A 326 24.89 -1.99 -7.43
C ALA A 326 25.13 -1.84 -8.94
N ALA A 327 26.28 -2.31 -9.43
CA ALA A 327 26.63 -2.29 -10.85
C ALA A 327 25.65 -3.11 -11.71
N SER A 328 25.13 -4.21 -11.18
CA SER A 328 24.16 -5.07 -11.88
C SER A 328 22.85 -4.32 -12.16
N TYR A 329 22.28 -3.67 -11.14
CA TYR A 329 21.07 -2.85 -11.30
C TYR A 329 21.31 -1.65 -12.22
N ILE A 330 22.41 -0.93 -12.01
CA ILE A 330 22.70 0.28 -12.79
C ILE A 330 22.96 0.02 -14.25
N SER A 331 23.51 -1.15 -14.59
CA SER A 331 23.66 -1.54 -15.99
C SER A 331 22.31 -1.57 -16.72
N SER A 332 21.25 -2.08 -16.06
CA SER A 332 19.90 -2.14 -16.62
C SER A 332 19.21 -0.77 -16.61
N VAL A 333 19.41 0.03 -15.55
CA VAL A 333 18.90 1.41 -15.47
C VAL A 333 19.49 2.29 -16.57
N LYS A 334 20.79 2.18 -16.85
CA LYS A 334 21.44 2.89 -17.97
C LYS A 334 20.84 2.50 -19.32
N ARG A 335 20.60 1.22 -19.56
CA ARG A 335 19.92 0.79 -20.80
C ARG A 335 18.52 1.37 -20.94
N LEU A 336 17.79 1.52 -19.84
CA LEU A 336 16.48 2.16 -19.85
C LEU A 336 16.60 3.68 -20.09
N LYS A 337 17.68 4.32 -19.59
CA LYS A 337 18.02 5.70 -19.98
C LYS A 337 18.30 5.81 -21.47
N ASP A 338 19.13 4.92 -22.03
CA ASP A 338 19.45 4.90 -23.47
C ASP A 338 18.18 4.75 -24.31
N PHE A 339 17.23 3.92 -23.86
CA PHE A 339 15.91 3.82 -24.49
C PHE A 339 15.19 5.18 -24.49
N PHE A 340 15.13 5.89 -23.37
CA PHE A 340 14.49 7.21 -23.30
C PHE A 340 15.20 8.23 -24.19
N ASP A 341 16.52 8.26 -24.17
CA ASP A 341 17.33 9.21 -24.92
C ASP A 341 17.22 8.96 -26.43
N GLU A 342 17.34 7.70 -26.88
CA GLU A 342 17.29 7.38 -28.31
C GLU A 342 15.88 7.47 -28.90
N LYS A 343 14.84 7.05 -28.17
CA LYS A 343 13.48 6.98 -28.71
C LYS A 343 12.70 8.27 -28.54
N TYR A 344 13.01 9.05 -27.50
CA TYR A 344 12.20 10.20 -27.12
C TYR A 344 13.04 11.46 -26.90
N ASN A 345 14.37 11.42 -27.10
CA ASN A 345 15.26 12.53 -26.77
C ASN A 345 15.15 12.94 -25.29
N GLY A 346 15.08 11.94 -24.41
CA GLY A 346 15.10 12.09 -22.97
C GLY A 346 13.78 11.69 -22.28
N VAL A 347 13.90 11.34 -21.00
CA VAL A 347 12.76 10.88 -20.16
C VAL A 347 11.66 11.94 -20.06
N GLU A 348 12.02 13.22 -20.09
CA GLU A 348 11.04 14.31 -19.98
C GLU A 348 10.12 14.37 -21.19
N ASN A 349 10.65 14.12 -22.39
CA ASN A 349 9.86 14.09 -23.61
C ASN A 349 9.02 12.82 -23.70
N TYR A 350 9.55 11.68 -23.22
CA TYR A 350 8.74 10.49 -23.01
C TYR A 350 7.53 10.80 -22.11
N LEU A 351 7.76 11.42 -20.95
CA LEU A 351 6.68 11.76 -20.02
C LEU A 351 5.66 12.75 -20.62
N LYS A 352 6.10 13.70 -21.47
CA LYS A 352 5.19 14.60 -22.21
C LYS A 352 4.31 13.86 -23.22
N LEU A 353 4.80 12.78 -23.84
CA LEU A 353 4.02 11.97 -24.80
C LEU A 353 3.01 11.05 -24.11
N MET A 354 3.22 10.76 -22.82
CA MET A 354 2.35 9.89 -22.02
C MET A 354 1.34 10.68 -21.16
N GLN A 355 1.39 12.01 -21.19
CA GLN A 355 0.41 12.95 -20.63
C GLN A 355 -0.67 13.25 -21.68
#